data_AF-A0A2V9VXN5-F1
#
_entry.id   AF-A0A2V9VXN5-F1
#
_cell.length_a   1.000
_cell.length_b   1.000
_cell.length_c   1.000
_cell.angle_alpha   90.00
_cell.angle_beta   90.00
_cell.angle_gamma   90.00
#
_symmetry.space_group_name_H-M   'P 1'
#
loop_
_entity.id
_entity.type
_entity.pdbx_description
1 polymer ?
#
loop_
_entity_poly.entity_id
_entity_poly.type
_entity_poly.pdbx_seq_one_letter_code
_entity_poly.pdbx_strand_id
1 'polypeptide(L)'
;MRLHFRPRPRADTFVPNSVALCYCLCHSHGKPSTVGESAGRLELVIPKPNAAEESAAKEIREMNRSTILTKLTVVIFTVLLFAVAGAAAGTETALKASDITSKIFPEQVFFRGQVAPVQMRNTGGVRFSDDMFVLAGMVDSSGYSTAIRQKYQAYFISEVPLEISGQKLPPGAYGIGFISGEKFILMDLGAHDLFQVDSSKDSGMKRPVPLQVVSSGGKYRLYAGRSFVEFARAQ
;
A
#
# COMPACT_ATOMS: atom_id res chain seq x y z
N MET A 1 -26.73 1.57 58.55
CA MET A 1 -25.34 1.16 58.83
C MET A 1 -24.43 2.04 57.99
N ARG A 2 -23.55 2.79 58.65
CA ARG A 2 -22.62 3.79 58.12
C ARG A 2 -21.32 3.09 57.70
N LEU A 3 -20.48 3.77 56.90
CA LEU A 3 -19.05 3.48 56.58
C LEU A 3 -18.85 2.63 55.30
N HIS A 4 -17.96 2.94 54.35
CA HIS A 4 -16.88 3.92 54.32
C HIS A 4 -16.46 4.20 52.86
N PHE A 5 -16.50 5.47 52.44
CA PHE A 5 -15.69 6.01 51.35
C PHE A 5 -14.24 6.12 51.83
N ARG A 6 -13.26 5.71 51.00
CA ARG A 6 -11.94 6.36 50.89
C ARG A 6 -11.35 6.17 49.49
N PRO A 7 -11.07 7.27 48.77
CA PRO A 7 -10.13 7.33 47.66
C PRO A 7 -8.76 7.84 48.14
N ARG A 8 -7.80 7.92 47.20
CA ARG A 8 -6.46 8.60 47.21
C ARG A 8 -5.22 7.68 47.40
N PRO A 9 -3.97 8.16 47.18
CA PRO A 9 -3.38 8.77 45.96
C PRO A 9 -1.88 8.40 45.75
N ARG A 10 -1.25 8.88 44.66
CA ARG A 10 0.10 9.52 44.53
C ARG A 10 0.63 9.31 43.10
N ALA A 11 0.81 10.33 42.28
CA ALA A 11 1.77 11.45 42.33
C ALA A 11 3.17 11.07 41.80
N ASP A 12 3.44 11.63 40.62
CA ASP A 12 4.66 12.29 40.14
C ASP A 12 5.98 11.52 40.11
N THR A 13 6.51 11.34 38.89
CA THR A 13 7.89 11.76 38.59
C THR A 13 8.00 12.22 37.14
N PHE A 14 8.76 13.31 37.02
CA PHE A 14 8.99 14.20 35.90
C PHE A 14 10.38 13.90 35.34
N VAL A 15 10.51 13.57 34.05
CA VAL A 15 11.79 13.74 33.31
C VAL A 15 11.51 14.00 31.82
N PRO A 16 11.92 15.15 31.26
CA PRO A 16 11.91 15.42 29.83
C PRO A 16 13.22 14.91 29.19
N ASN A 17 13.12 14.12 28.12
CA ASN A 17 14.30 13.69 27.36
C ASN A 17 14.44 14.54 26.09
N SER A 18 15.19 15.64 26.24
CA SER A 18 15.69 16.47 25.15
C SER A 18 16.93 15.81 24.54
N VAL A 19 16.81 15.30 23.32
CA VAL A 19 17.96 14.87 22.51
C VAL A 19 18.44 16.07 21.69
N ALA A 20 19.28 16.90 22.32
CA ALA A 20 20.10 17.89 21.64
C ALA A 20 21.54 17.35 21.61
N LEU A 21 21.91 16.69 20.51
CA LEU A 21 23.29 16.28 20.26
C LEU A 21 24.08 17.50 19.78
N CYS A 22 24.76 18.11 20.74
CA CYS A 22 25.88 19.02 20.53
C CYS A 22 27.11 18.16 20.21
N TYR A 23 27.65 18.26 18.99
CA TYR A 23 28.98 17.74 18.66
C TYR A 23 29.93 18.92 18.52
N CYS A 24 30.84 19.07 19.48
CA CYS A 24 32.01 19.92 19.38
C CYS A 24 33.13 19.25 20.18
N LEU A 25 34.16 18.73 19.50
CA LEU A 25 35.60 18.81 19.85
C LEU A 25 36.42 17.77 19.06
N CYS A 26 37.39 18.24 18.28
CA CYS A 26 38.84 17.99 18.49
C CYS A 26 39.62 18.56 17.29
N HIS A 27 40.37 19.66 17.45
CA HIS A 27 41.77 19.76 17.89
C HIS A 27 42.81 19.38 16.82
N SER A 28 43.56 20.37 16.31
CA SER A 28 45.00 20.25 16.04
C SER A 28 45.67 21.60 15.70
N HIS A 29 46.41 22.13 16.68
CA HIS A 29 47.76 22.72 16.63
C HIS A 29 48.20 23.76 15.57
N GLY A 30 48.70 24.92 16.07
CA GLY A 30 49.73 25.73 15.41
C GLY A 30 49.82 27.21 15.85
N LYS A 31 50.63 27.50 16.88
CA LYS A 31 51.02 28.83 17.46
C LYS A 31 52.12 29.54 16.60
N PRO A 32 52.66 30.75 16.92
CA PRO A 32 52.06 32.10 17.11
C PRO A 32 52.94 33.26 16.50
N SER A 33 52.67 34.53 16.87
CA SER A 33 53.51 35.78 16.75
C SER A 33 53.44 36.54 15.39
N THR A 34 53.37 37.87 15.24
CA THR A 34 53.70 39.06 16.05
C THR A 34 52.97 40.33 15.54
N VAL A 35 52.59 41.23 16.46
CA VAL A 35 52.66 42.72 16.49
C VAL A 35 52.72 43.52 15.17
N GLY A 36 51.94 44.60 15.06
CA GLY A 36 52.37 45.76 14.26
C GLY A 36 51.28 46.71 13.76
N GLU A 37 51.19 47.84 14.43
CA GLU A 37 50.37 49.03 14.19
C GLU A 37 50.69 49.79 12.88
N SER A 38 49.69 50.58 12.45
CA SER A 38 49.80 51.86 11.73
C SER A 38 49.60 51.90 10.20
N ALA A 39 48.92 52.97 9.82
CA ALA A 39 48.41 53.29 8.50
C ALA A 39 49.51 53.67 7.51
N GLY A 40 49.40 53.13 6.30
CA GLY A 40 50.26 53.50 5.17
C GLY A 40 49.55 53.18 3.86
N ARG A 41 49.02 54.21 3.22
CA ARG A 41 48.50 54.21 1.85
C ARG A 41 49.60 53.75 0.89
N LEU A 42 49.46 52.59 0.26
CA LEU A 42 50.29 52.17 -0.87
C LEU A 42 49.42 51.69 -2.04
N GLU A 43 49.77 52.17 -3.22
CA GLU A 43 49.11 51.91 -4.50
C GLU A 43 49.00 50.43 -4.85
N LEU A 44 47.87 50.09 -5.48
CA LEU A 44 47.59 48.79 -6.04
C LEU A 44 48.29 48.68 -7.40
N VAL A 45 49.54 48.24 -7.42
CA VAL A 45 50.23 47.85 -8.67
C VAL A 45 49.68 46.49 -9.11
N ILE A 46 48.72 46.52 -10.02
CA ILE A 46 48.21 45.32 -10.69
C ILE A 46 49.32 44.82 -11.65
N PRO A 47 49.84 43.59 -11.51
CA PRO A 47 50.73 43.03 -12.51
C PRO A 47 49.98 42.85 -13.83
N LYS A 48 50.55 43.43 -14.89
CA LYS A 48 50.09 43.28 -16.27
C LYS A 48 50.11 41.80 -16.65
N PRO A 49 49.02 41.21 -17.17
CA PRO A 49 49.00 39.81 -17.56
C PRO A 49 49.99 39.58 -18.70
N ASN A 50 50.83 38.56 -18.55
CA ASN A 50 51.81 38.17 -19.55
C ASN A 50 51.09 37.49 -20.73
N ALA A 51 51.56 37.75 -21.96
CA ALA A 51 51.00 37.28 -23.23
C ALA A 51 50.92 35.75 -23.41
N ALA A 52 51.28 34.96 -22.39
CA ALA A 52 51.09 33.51 -22.35
C ALA A 52 49.70 33.09 -21.82
N GLU A 53 49.00 33.94 -21.05
CA GLU A 53 47.60 33.70 -20.63
C GLU A 53 46.58 34.11 -21.70
N GLU A 54 47.00 34.84 -22.74
CA GLU A 54 46.13 35.36 -23.79
C GLU A 54 45.76 34.30 -24.85
N SER A 55 46.44 33.15 -24.87
CA SER A 55 46.13 32.07 -25.81
C SER A 55 45.15 31.02 -25.27
N ALA A 56 44.81 31.01 -23.98
CA ALA A 56 43.82 30.09 -23.41
C ALA A 56 42.38 30.66 -23.41
N ALA A 57 42.25 31.98 -23.52
CA ALA A 57 40.94 32.65 -23.45
C ALA A 57 40.19 32.70 -24.81
N LYS A 58 40.87 32.38 -25.92
CA LYS A 58 40.29 32.53 -27.27
C LYS A 58 39.64 31.25 -27.82
N GLU A 59 39.98 30.07 -27.30
CA GLU A 59 39.42 28.78 -27.74
C GLU A 59 38.18 28.33 -26.93
N ILE A 60 37.82 29.05 -25.85
CA ILE A 60 36.67 28.72 -24.97
C ILE A 60 35.45 29.61 -25.28
N ARG A 61 35.46 30.39 -26.37
CA ARG A 61 34.35 31.30 -26.73
C ARG A 61 33.43 30.84 -27.85
N GLU A 62 33.76 29.76 -28.57
CA GLU A 62 32.98 29.32 -29.75
C GLU A 62 32.22 27.99 -29.57
N MET A 63 32.62 27.09 -28.65
CA MET A 63 32.02 25.75 -28.56
C MET A 63 31.11 25.54 -27.33
N ASN A 64 30.56 26.61 -26.76
CA ASN A 64 29.91 26.55 -25.43
C ASN A 64 28.53 27.23 -25.34
N ARG A 65 27.78 27.29 -26.44
CA ARG A 65 26.34 27.62 -26.39
C ARG A 65 25.46 26.43 -26.76
N SER A 66 25.78 25.73 -27.85
CA SER A 66 25.06 24.51 -28.26
C SER A 66 25.22 23.38 -27.24
N THR A 67 26.46 23.08 -26.82
CA THR A 67 26.78 21.92 -25.98
C THR A 67 26.27 22.03 -24.54
N ILE A 68 26.21 23.26 -23.99
CA ILE A 68 25.68 23.53 -22.64
C ILE A 68 24.14 23.43 -22.64
N LEU A 69 23.48 23.98 -23.66
CA LEU A 69 22.03 23.86 -23.84
C LEU A 69 21.59 22.41 -24.02
N THR A 70 22.33 21.60 -24.80
CA THR A 70 22.01 20.17 -25.00
C THR A 70 22.27 19.33 -23.74
N LYS A 71 23.31 19.63 -22.96
CA LYS A 71 23.57 18.90 -21.70
C LYS A 71 22.56 19.27 -20.60
N LEU A 72 22.13 20.52 -20.54
CA LEU A 72 21.11 20.98 -19.60
C LEU A 72 19.74 20.36 -19.91
N THR A 73 19.35 20.26 -21.19
CA THR A 73 18.10 19.60 -21.60
C THR A 73 18.13 18.10 -21.36
N VAL A 74 19.26 17.41 -21.55
CA VAL A 74 19.39 15.98 -21.25
C VAL A 74 19.26 15.72 -19.74
N VAL A 75 19.84 16.56 -18.88
CA VAL A 75 19.73 16.41 -17.42
C VAL A 75 18.29 16.65 -16.93
N ILE A 76 17.62 17.69 -17.45
CA ILE A 76 16.21 17.98 -17.12
C ILE A 76 15.29 16.86 -17.62
N PHE A 77 15.56 16.28 -18.80
CA PHE A 77 14.78 15.16 -19.33
C PHE A 77 15.00 13.86 -18.53
N THR A 78 16.22 13.61 -18.03
CA THR A 78 16.48 12.47 -17.13
C THR A 78 15.85 12.63 -15.74
N VAL A 79 15.74 13.85 -15.20
CA VAL A 79 15.06 14.09 -13.92
C VAL A 79 13.53 13.98 -14.07
N LEU A 80 12.98 14.36 -15.23
CA LEU A 80 11.54 14.24 -15.50
C LEU A 80 11.09 12.78 -15.65
N LEU A 81 11.95 11.89 -16.16
CA LEU A 81 11.65 10.45 -16.30
C LEU A 81 11.59 9.68 -14.97
N PHE A 82 12.24 10.18 -13.91
CA PHE A 82 12.19 9.55 -12.58
C PHE A 82 10.98 9.98 -11.73
N ALA A 83 10.19 10.97 -12.16
CA ALA A 83 9.07 11.51 -11.39
C ALA A 83 7.70 10.86 -11.70
N VAL A 84 7.61 9.93 -12.66
CA VAL A 84 6.35 9.24 -13.04
C VAL A 84 6.25 7.84 -12.41
N ALA A 85 6.76 7.67 -11.19
CA ALA A 85 6.58 6.44 -10.41
C ALA A 85 5.77 6.70 -9.12
N GLY A 86 4.83 7.64 -9.19
CA GLY A 86 3.79 7.81 -8.19
C GLY A 86 2.45 7.54 -8.85
N ALA A 87 2.13 6.25 -9.07
CA ALA A 87 0.75 5.87 -9.32
C ALA A 87 -0.09 6.51 -8.21
N ALA A 88 -1.05 7.34 -8.59
CA ALA A 88 -2.02 7.86 -7.65
C ALA A 88 -2.65 6.65 -6.96
N ALA A 89 -2.30 6.44 -5.68
CA ALA A 89 -2.96 5.47 -4.85
C ALA A 89 -4.38 6.00 -4.63
N GLY A 90 -5.27 5.72 -5.59
CA GLY A 90 -6.68 5.93 -5.36
C GLY A 90 -7.08 5.12 -4.13
N THR A 91 -7.96 5.70 -3.33
CA THR A 91 -8.33 5.14 -2.03
C THR A 91 -9.05 3.81 -2.23
N GLU A 92 -8.31 2.70 -2.16
CA GLU A 92 -8.91 1.37 -2.19
C GLU A 92 -9.78 1.20 -0.95
N THR A 93 -11.06 0.84 -1.17
CA THR A 93 -12.07 0.83 -0.12
C THR A 93 -12.72 -0.54 -0.03
N ALA A 94 -12.67 -1.16 1.16
CA ALA A 94 -13.44 -2.38 1.43
C ALA A 94 -14.93 -2.03 1.57
N LEU A 95 -15.76 -2.59 0.70
CA LEU A 95 -17.21 -2.40 0.64
C LEU A 95 -17.91 -3.38 1.58
N LYS A 96 -18.88 -2.86 2.34
CA LYS A 96 -19.76 -3.67 3.18
C LYS A 96 -21.06 -3.98 2.45
N ALA A 97 -21.87 -4.89 3.02
CA ALA A 97 -23.18 -5.25 2.48
C ALA A 97 -24.12 -4.05 2.22
N SER A 98 -23.96 -2.93 2.93
CA SER A 98 -24.73 -1.71 2.72
C SER A 98 -24.38 -0.97 1.42
N ASP A 99 -23.14 -1.11 0.97
CA ASP A 99 -22.58 -0.35 -0.15
C ASP A 99 -22.75 -1.12 -1.47
N ILE A 100 -22.97 -2.44 -1.36
CA ILE A 100 -23.22 -3.33 -2.49
C ILE A 100 -24.72 -3.34 -2.79
N THR A 101 -25.09 -2.75 -3.92
CA THR A 101 -26.48 -2.75 -4.42
C THR A 101 -26.65 -3.75 -5.55
N SER A 102 -27.90 -4.11 -5.86
CA SER A 102 -28.29 -4.99 -6.96
C SER A 102 -27.87 -4.49 -8.36
N LYS A 103 -27.36 -3.26 -8.46
CA LYS A 103 -26.81 -2.68 -9.69
C LYS A 103 -25.38 -3.13 -9.96
N ILE A 104 -24.61 -3.39 -8.91
CA ILE A 104 -23.19 -3.75 -8.99
C ILE A 104 -23.03 -5.26 -8.88
N PHE A 105 -23.84 -5.90 -8.02
CA PHE A 105 -23.81 -7.33 -7.81
C PHE A 105 -25.17 -7.96 -8.15
N PRO A 106 -25.21 -9.05 -8.96
CA PRO A 106 -26.46 -9.68 -9.37
C PRO A 106 -27.16 -10.41 -8.21
N GLU A 107 -28.47 -10.25 -8.09
CA GLU A 107 -29.28 -10.96 -7.08
C GLU A 107 -29.45 -12.45 -7.37
N GLN A 108 -29.28 -12.84 -8.63
CA GLN A 108 -29.38 -14.20 -9.12
C GLN A 108 -28.09 -14.56 -9.85
N VAL A 109 -27.45 -15.65 -9.43
CA VAL A 109 -26.18 -16.11 -10.01
C VAL A 109 -26.35 -17.48 -10.63
N PHE A 110 -25.69 -17.69 -11.76
CA PHE A 110 -25.64 -18.98 -12.43
C PHE A 110 -24.46 -19.79 -11.92
N PHE A 111 -24.70 -21.03 -11.50
CA PHE A 111 -23.67 -21.96 -11.10
C PHE A 111 -24.12 -23.39 -11.40
N ARG A 112 -23.25 -24.20 -12.03
CA ARG A 112 -23.53 -25.62 -12.34
C ARG A 112 -24.89 -25.89 -13.02
N GLY A 113 -25.29 -25.06 -13.97
CA GLY A 113 -26.53 -25.28 -14.72
C GLY A 113 -27.80 -24.85 -13.98
N GLN A 114 -27.67 -24.21 -12.82
CA GLN A 114 -28.80 -23.72 -12.03
C GLN A 114 -28.61 -22.23 -11.72
N VAL A 115 -29.72 -21.55 -11.47
CA VAL A 115 -29.75 -20.16 -10.99
C VAL A 115 -30.13 -20.17 -9.53
N ALA A 116 -29.35 -19.51 -8.68
CA ALA A 116 -29.58 -19.44 -7.25
C ALA A 116 -29.57 -17.98 -6.77
N PRO A 117 -30.42 -17.63 -5.79
CA PRO A 117 -30.46 -16.28 -5.26
C PRO A 117 -29.26 -16.03 -4.33
N VAL A 118 -28.75 -14.80 -4.34
CA VAL A 118 -27.69 -14.33 -3.45
C VAL A 118 -28.30 -13.56 -2.29
N GLN A 119 -27.79 -13.84 -1.09
CA GLN A 119 -28.18 -13.13 0.12
C GLN A 119 -27.45 -11.78 0.19
N MET A 120 -28.07 -10.72 -0.34
CA MET A 120 -27.47 -9.38 -0.39
C MET A 120 -27.00 -8.85 0.99
N ARG A 121 -27.64 -9.29 2.07
CA ARG A 121 -27.25 -8.97 3.46
C ARG A 121 -25.89 -9.55 3.87
N ASN A 122 -25.45 -10.61 3.19
CA ASN A 122 -24.21 -11.34 3.42
C ASN A 122 -23.32 -11.18 2.17
N THR A 123 -23.06 -9.92 1.81
CA THR A 123 -22.17 -9.55 0.71
C THR A 123 -21.03 -8.68 1.24
N GLY A 124 -19.90 -8.73 0.55
CA GLY A 124 -18.74 -7.90 0.84
C GLY A 124 -17.85 -7.79 -0.39
N GLY A 125 -17.02 -6.76 -0.44
CA GLY A 125 -16.17 -6.56 -1.59
C GLY A 125 -15.08 -5.53 -1.37
N VAL A 126 -14.39 -5.22 -2.45
CA VAL A 126 -13.35 -4.19 -2.52
C VAL A 126 -13.60 -3.39 -3.79
N ARG A 127 -13.57 -2.07 -3.66
CA ARG A 127 -13.44 -1.15 -4.78
C ARG A 127 -12.00 -0.68 -4.83
N PHE A 128 -11.33 -0.94 -5.95
CA PHE A 128 -9.97 -0.45 -6.19
C PHE A 128 -9.98 1.01 -6.64
N SER A 129 -8.79 1.62 -6.64
CA SER A 129 -8.53 2.96 -7.16
C SER A 129 -9.01 3.16 -8.61
N ASP A 130 -8.96 2.08 -9.39
CA ASP A 130 -9.19 2.09 -10.84
C ASP A 130 -10.67 1.84 -11.17
N ASP A 131 -11.58 2.01 -10.20
CA ASP A 131 -13.01 1.70 -10.27
C ASP A 131 -13.37 0.23 -10.57
N MET A 132 -12.39 -0.66 -10.44
CA MET A 132 -12.57 -2.10 -10.55
C MET A 132 -13.07 -2.70 -9.25
N PHE A 133 -13.84 -3.78 -9.34
CA PHE A 133 -14.45 -4.42 -8.18
C PHE A 133 -14.00 -5.88 -7.97
N VAL A 134 -13.94 -6.25 -6.71
CA VAL A 134 -13.94 -7.64 -6.25
C VAL A 134 -15.10 -7.81 -5.31
N LEU A 135 -15.99 -8.74 -5.61
CA LEU A 135 -17.25 -8.88 -4.89
C LEU A 135 -17.47 -10.33 -4.51
N ALA A 136 -17.98 -10.55 -3.30
CA ALA A 136 -18.34 -11.85 -2.79
C ALA A 136 -19.73 -11.78 -2.16
N GLY A 137 -20.56 -12.79 -2.42
CA GLY A 137 -21.93 -12.85 -1.88
C GLY A 137 -22.32 -14.27 -1.54
N MET A 138 -22.94 -14.48 -0.37
CA MET A 138 -23.37 -15.80 0.04
C MET A 138 -24.59 -16.27 -0.75
N VAL A 139 -24.56 -17.50 -1.25
CA VAL A 139 -25.60 -18.02 -2.15
C VAL A 139 -26.51 -18.96 -1.40
N ASP A 140 -27.81 -18.92 -1.70
CA ASP A 140 -28.74 -19.94 -1.23
C ASP A 140 -28.53 -21.23 -2.04
N SER A 141 -27.77 -22.17 -1.45
CA SER A 141 -27.44 -23.42 -2.10
C SER A 141 -28.46 -24.54 -1.84
N SER A 142 -29.62 -24.25 -1.26
CA SER A 142 -30.63 -25.26 -0.89
C SER A 142 -31.10 -26.16 -2.04
N GLY A 143 -31.10 -25.65 -3.28
CA GLY A 143 -31.45 -26.41 -4.50
C GLY A 143 -30.38 -27.34 -5.06
N TYR A 144 -29.13 -27.26 -4.57
CA TYR A 144 -28.02 -28.09 -5.06
C TYR A 144 -27.92 -29.43 -4.33
N SER A 145 -27.20 -30.37 -4.93
CA SER A 145 -26.84 -31.64 -4.26
C SER A 145 -25.98 -31.39 -3.03
N THR A 146 -26.02 -32.30 -2.06
CA THR A 146 -25.24 -32.20 -0.81
C THR A 146 -23.75 -32.05 -1.06
N ALA A 147 -23.21 -32.75 -2.06
CA ALA A 147 -21.80 -32.66 -2.45
C ALA A 147 -21.40 -31.25 -2.91
N ILE A 148 -22.25 -30.57 -3.69
CA ILE A 148 -21.99 -29.20 -4.14
C ILE A 148 -22.19 -28.23 -2.96
N ARG A 149 -23.25 -28.39 -2.17
CA ARG A 149 -23.57 -27.53 -1.02
C ARG A 149 -22.46 -27.46 0.03
N GLN A 150 -21.69 -28.54 0.20
CA GLN A 150 -20.57 -28.56 1.13
C GLN A 150 -19.41 -27.68 0.67
N LYS A 151 -19.16 -27.62 -0.65
CA LYS A 151 -18.05 -26.86 -1.24
C LYS A 151 -18.44 -25.45 -1.67
N TYR A 152 -19.67 -25.26 -2.15
CA TYR A 152 -20.17 -24.00 -2.71
C TYR A 152 -21.05 -23.28 -1.69
N GLN A 153 -20.53 -22.17 -1.16
CA GLN A 153 -21.17 -21.39 -0.12
C GLN A 153 -21.39 -19.94 -0.55
N ALA A 154 -20.46 -19.38 -1.32
CA ALA A 154 -20.56 -18.02 -1.83
C ALA A 154 -20.12 -17.93 -3.30
N TYR A 155 -20.65 -16.93 -3.97
CA TYR A 155 -20.26 -16.52 -5.30
C TYR A 155 -19.20 -15.44 -5.19
N PHE A 156 -18.18 -15.51 -6.03
CA PHE A 156 -17.03 -14.63 -6.03
C PHE A 156 -16.79 -14.09 -7.43
N ILE A 157 -16.70 -12.77 -7.55
CA ILE A 157 -16.47 -12.06 -8.80
C ILE A 157 -15.20 -11.25 -8.62
N SER A 158 -14.27 -11.38 -9.57
CA SER A 158 -13.07 -10.56 -9.62
C SER A 158 -12.93 -9.92 -10.99
N GLU A 159 -12.84 -8.60 -11.04
CA GLU A 159 -12.54 -7.89 -12.29
C GLU A 159 -11.03 -7.70 -12.50
N VAL A 160 -10.23 -7.90 -11.46
CA VAL A 160 -8.76 -7.81 -11.50
C VAL A 160 -8.12 -9.17 -11.25
N PRO A 161 -6.88 -9.40 -11.71
CA PRO A 161 -6.15 -10.58 -11.29
C PRO A 161 -5.85 -10.49 -9.79
N LEU A 162 -6.09 -11.57 -9.07
CA LEU A 162 -5.87 -11.65 -7.63
C LEU A 162 -4.82 -12.69 -7.31
N GLU A 163 -4.19 -12.51 -6.16
CA GLU A 163 -3.33 -13.51 -5.55
C GLU A 163 -3.93 -13.94 -4.21
N ILE A 164 -4.23 -15.23 -4.08
CA ILE A 164 -4.80 -15.84 -2.89
C ILE A 164 -3.81 -16.88 -2.39
N SER A 165 -3.17 -16.61 -1.24
CA SER A 165 -2.17 -17.50 -0.64
C SER A 165 -1.10 -18.02 -1.64
N GLY A 166 -0.62 -17.15 -2.54
CA GLY A 166 0.39 -17.48 -3.55
C GLY A 166 -0.16 -18.06 -4.86
N GLN A 167 -1.47 -18.31 -4.95
CA GLN A 167 -2.13 -18.74 -6.19
C GLN A 167 -2.68 -17.54 -6.96
N LYS A 168 -2.33 -17.44 -8.25
CA LYS A 168 -2.86 -16.40 -9.12
C LYS A 168 -4.23 -16.81 -9.66
N LEU A 169 -5.21 -15.95 -9.47
CA LEU A 169 -6.57 -16.08 -9.96
C LEU A 169 -6.79 -15.01 -11.05
N PRO A 170 -7.10 -15.41 -12.30
CA PRO A 170 -7.46 -14.45 -13.33
C PRO A 170 -8.81 -13.75 -13.01
N PRO A 171 -9.11 -12.62 -13.67
CA PRO A 171 -10.44 -12.04 -13.62
C PRO A 171 -11.51 -13.02 -14.10
N GLY A 172 -12.65 -13.03 -13.42
CA GLY A 172 -13.76 -13.93 -13.75
C GLY A 172 -14.75 -14.08 -12.61
N ALA A 173 -15.69 -15.01 -12.81
CA ALA A 173 -16.66 -15.40 -11.81
C ALA A 173 -16.42 -16.84 -11.36
N TYR A 174 -16.51 -17.05 -10.05
CA TYR A 174 -16.06 -18.25 -9.37
C TYR A 174 -17.04 -18.62 -8.25
N GLY A 175 -17.07 -19.91 -7.93
CA GLY A 175 -17.68 -20.39 -6.70
C GLY A 175 -16.62 -20.54 -5.62
N ILE A 176 -16.95 -20.18 -4.39
CA ILE A 176 -16.04 -20.33 -3.25
C ILE A 176 -16.74 -21.01 -2.08
N GLY A 177 -15.95 -21.60 -1.21
CA GLY A 177 -16.42 -22.04 0.09
C GLY A 177 -15.31 -22.43 1.04
N PHE A 178 -15.71 -22.62 2.29
CA PHE A 178 -14.82 -23.02 3.37
C PHE A 178 -15.20 -24.42 3.81
N ILE A 179 -14.36 -25.40 3.48
CA ILE A 179 -14.60 -26.79 3.82
C ILE A 179 -14.02 -27.10 5.20
N SER A 180 -14.44 -28.24 5.77
CA SER A 180 -13.86 -28.74 7.02
C SER A 180 -12.35 -28.94 6.90
N GLY A 181 -11.62 -28.66 7.96
CA GLY A 181 -10.15 -28.73 7.97
C GLY A 181 -9.46 -27.41 7.60
N GLU A 182 -10.15 -26.28 7.77
CA GLU A 182 -9.58 -24.94 7.57
C GLU A 182 -9.04 -24.74 6.14
N LYS A 183 -9.71 -25.32 5.14
CA LYS A 183 -9.36 -25.11 3.74
C LYS A 183 -10.38 -24.20 3.06
N PHE A 184 -9.87 -23.28 2.28
CA PHE A 184 -10.63 -22.50 1.33
C PHE A 184 -10.55 -23.17 -0.05
N ILE A 185 -11.69 -23.36 -0.69
CA ILE A 185 -11.79 -23.90 -2.03
C ILE A 185 -12.32 -22.85 -2.98
N LEU A 186 -11.70 -22.76 -4.14
CA LEU A 186 -12.14 -21.94 -5.25
C LEU A 186 -12.45 -22.83 -6.45
N MET A 187 -13.59 -22.57 -7.07
CA MET A 187 -14.15 -23.36 -8.16
C MET A 187 -14.54 -22.47 -9.33
N ASP A 188 -14.52 -23.03 -10.54
CA ASP A 188 -15.12 -22.38 -11.71
C ASP A 188 -16.67 -22.43 -11.66
N LEU A 189 -17.34 -21.75 -12.60
CA LEU A 189 -18.82 -21.78 -12.71
C LEU A 189 -19.37 -23.17 -12.99
N GLY A 190 -18.55 -24.01 -13.61
CA GLY A 190 -18.81 -25.40 -13.79
C GLY A 190 -18.24 -26.20 -12.63
N ALA A 191 -18.29 -25.74 -11.36
CA ALA A 191 -17.77 -26.31 -10.09
C ALA A 191 -16.57 -27.27 -10.12
N HIS A 192 -15.64 -27.09 -11.04
CA HIS A 192 -14.35 -27.77 -10.99
C HIS A 192 -13.47 -27.04 -9.98
N ASP A 193 -12.81 -27.81 -9.12
CA ASP A 193 -11.89 -27.26 -8.13
C ASP A 193 -10.68 -26.67 -8.87
N LEU A 194 -10.50 -25.34 -8.82
CA LEU A 194 -9.36 -24.66 -9.44
C LEU A 194 -8.13 -24.77 -8.53
N PHE A 195 -8.28 -24.41 -7.27
CA PHE A 195 -7.26 -24.61 -6.24
C PHE A 195 -7.87 -24.63 -4.85
N GLN A 196 -7.09 -25.15 -3.90
CA GLN A 196 -7.41 -25.14 -2.48
C GLN A 196 -6.24 -24.55 -1.72
N VAL A 197 -6.52 -23.67 -0.77
CA VAL A 197 -5.51 -23.03 0.07
C VAL A 197 -5.92 -23.11 1.53
N ASP A 198 -4.94 -22.97 2.42
CA ASP A 198 -5.20 -22.88 3.84
C ASP A 198 -5.94 -21.58 4.16
N SER A 199 -7.02 -21.71 4.93
CA SER A 199 -7.74 -20.61 5.56
C SER A 199 -7.31 -20.50 7.01
N SER A 200 -7.28 -19.28 7.52
CA SER A 200 -7.00 -19.01 8.94
C SER A 200 -8.30 -18.75 9.69
N LYS A 201 -8.27 -18.93 11.02
CA LYS A 201 -9.45 -18.70 11.86
C LYS A 201 -9.18 -17.62 12.88
N ASP A 202 -10.10 -16.67 12.99
CA ASP A 202 -10.05 -15.62 14.00
C ASP A 202 -10.93 -16.01 15.20
N SER A 203 -10.30 -16.50 16.26
CA SER A 203 -10.97 -16.86 17.52
C SER A 203 -11.35 -15.65 18.37
N GLY A 204 -10.77 -14.48 18.10
CA GLY A 204 -11.04 -13.23 18.83
C GLY A 204 -12.32 -12.51 18.39
N MET A 205 -12.93 -12.93 17.28
CA MET A 205 -14.10 -12.28 16.72
C MET A 205 -15.38 -12.54 17.54
N LYS A 206 -15.84 -11.50 18.25
CA LYS A 206 -17.02 -11.53 19.13
C LYS A 206 -18.35 -11.70 18.39
N ARG A 207 -18.49 -11.11 17.20
CA ARG A 207 -19.73 -11.14 16.38
C ARG A 207 -19.38 -11.47 14.93
N PRO A 208 -19.28 -12.76 14.57
CA PRO A 208 -18.98 -13.16 13.21
C PRO A 208 -20.18 -12.90 12.30
N VAL A 209 -19.91 -12.28 11.16
CA VAL A 209 -20.90 -12.05 10.09
C VAL A 209 -20.74 -13.19 9.07
N PRO A 210 -21.81 -13.73 8.46
CA PRO A 210 -21.71 -14.89 7.60
C PRO A 210 -20.72 -14.73 6.45
N LEU A 211 -20.70 -13.56 5.80
CA LEU A 211 -19.70 -13.21 4.79
C LEU A 211 -19.40 -11.71 4.90
N GLN A 212 -18.10 -11.35 4.92
CA GLN A 212 -17.67 -9.95 4.89
C GLN A 212 -16.25 -9.82 4.34
N VAL A 213 -15.90 -8.64 3.82
CA VAL A 213 -14.53 -8.31 3.43
C VAL A 213 -14.02 -7.19 4.33
N VAL A 214 -12.79 -7.32 4.81
CA VAL A 214 -12.13 -6.35 5.69
C VAL A 214 -10.73 -6.05 5.15
N SER A 215 -10.35 -4.78 5.11
CA SER A 215 -8.99 -4.38 4.77
C SER A 215 -8.06 -4.59 5.98
N SER A 216 -6.87 -5.16 5.74
CA SER A 216 -5.86 -5.41 6.75
C SER A 216 -4.46 -5.13 6.20
N GLY A 217 -3.87 -3.99 6.57
CA GLY A 217 -2.45 -3.69 6.32
C GLY A 217 -2.03 -3.72 4.84
N GLY A 218 -2.89 -3.30 3.91
CA GLY A 218 -2.62 -3.33 2.47
C GLY A 218 -3.03 -4.62 1.75
N LYS A 219 -3.57 -5.61 2.48
CA LYS A 219 -4.25 -6.78 1.93
C LYS A 219 -5.72 -6.78 2.31
N TYR A 220 -6.48 -7.67 1.69
CA TYR A 220 -7.89 -7.87 1.99
C TYR A 220 -8.12 -9.24 2.60
N ARG A 221 -9.03 -9.29 3.57
CA ARG A 221 -9.44 -10.53 4.23
C ARG A 221 -10.89 -10.79 3.89
N LEU A 222 -11.13 -11.89 3.19
CA LEU A 222 -12.48 -12.42 2.98
C LEU A 222 -12.81 -13.35 4.14
N TYR A 223 -13.77 -12.94 4.96
CA TYR A 223 -14.28 -13.72 6.08
C TYR A 223 -15.54 -14.48 5.68
N ALA A 224 -15.60 -15.75 6.04
CA ALA A 224 -16.83 -16.52 6.17
C ALA A 224 -17.03 -16.93 7.64
N GLY A 225 -17.90 -16.22 8.34
CA GLY A 225 -18.05 -16.36 9.79
C GLY A 225 -16.77 -15.98 10.54
N ARG A 226 -16.00 -16.99 10.98
CA ARG A 226 -14.71 -16.82 11.68
C ARG A 226 -13.50 -17.24 10.85
N SER A 227 -13.72 -17.98 9.78
CA SER A 227 -12.66 -18.39 8.88
C SER A 227 -12.40 -17.25 7.91
N PHE A 228 -11.14 -17.02 7.55
CA PHE A 228 -10.75 -16.00 6.61
C PHE A 228 -9.63 -16.48 5.70
N VAL A 229 -9.60 -15.89 4.51
CA VAL A 229 -8.48 -16.01 3.58
C VAL A 229 -7.99 -14.61 3.23
N GLU A 230 -6.68 -14.45 3.14
CA GLU A 230 -6.07 -13.20 2.70
C GLU A 230 -5.90 -13.23 1.19
N PHE A 231 -6.26 -12.13 0.54
CA PHE A 231 -6.04 -11.92 -0.88
C PHE A 231 -5.50 -10.52 -1.13
N ALA A 232 -4.74 -10.38 -2.21
CA ALA A 232 -4.23 -9.11 -2.69
C ALA A 232 -4.45 -9.03 -4.20
N ARG A 233 -4.39 -7.81 -4.74
CA ARG A 233 -4.33 -7.64 -6.19
C ARG A 233 -2.98 -8.18 -6.68
N ALA A 234 -3.03 -9.06 -7.67
CA ALA A 234 -1.80 -9.52 -8.33
C ALA A 234 -1.24 -8.38 -9.17
N GLN A 235 0.04 -8.09 -8.97
CA GLN A 235 0.81 -7.13 -9.79
C GLN A 235 1.45 -7.83 -10.99
#